data_AF-A0A376F8B2-F1
#
_entry.id   AF-A0A376F8B2-F1
#
_cell.length_a   1.000
_cell.length_b   1.000
_cell.length_c   1.000
_cell.angle_alpha   90.00
_cell.angle_beta   90.00
_cell.angle_gamma   90.00
#
_symmetry.space_group_name_H-M   'P 1'
#
loop_
_entity.id
_entity.type
_entity.pdbx_description
1 polymer ?
#
loop_
_entity_poly.entity_id
_entity_poly.type
_entity_poly.pdbx_seq_one_letter_code
_entity_poly.pdbx_strand_id
1 'polypeptide(L)' 'MKSTNKVLILGATGGIGGEIARKLIRDEWDVRALRRSALNMTISTKA' A
#
# COMPACT_ATOMS: atom_id res chain seq x y z
N MET A 1 9.41 18.22 -10.95
CA MET A 1 8.72 17.31 -10.01
C MET A 1 8.69 15.92 -10.65
N LYS A 2 9.27 14.88 -10.03
CA LYS A 2 9.08 13.51 -10.53
C LYS A 2 7.60 13.14 -10.31
N SER A 3 6.88 12.82 -11.37
CA SER A 3 5.52 12.28 -11.28
C SER A 3 5.61 10.84 -10.77
N THR A 4 5.54 10.66 -9.45
CA THR A 4 5.42 9.32 -8.86
C THR A 4 4.04 8.77 -9.20
N ASN A 5 4.01 7.60 -9.85
CA ASN A 5 2.75 6.96 -10.19
C ASN A 5 1.97 6.62 -8.91
N LYS A 6 0.67 6.91 -8.90
CA LYS A 6 -0.22 6.73 -7.73
C LYS A 6 -1.27 5.67 -8.02
N VAL A 7 -1.57 4.84 -7.02
CA VAL A 7 -2.58 3.78 -7.15
C VAL A 7 -3.37 3.59 -5.86
N LEU A 8 -4.65 3.26 -6.01
CA LEU A 8 -5.56 2.89 -4.92
C LEU A 8 -5.95 1.43 -5.07
N ILE A 9 -5.70 0.62 -4.03
CA ILE A 9 -6.00 -0.81 -4.03
C ILE A 9 -7.11 -1.10 -3.02
N LEU A 10 -8.23 -1.61 -3.52
CA LEU A 10 -9.29 -2.20 -2.71
C LEU A 10 -8.94 -3.65 -2.40
N GLY A 11 -9.04 -4.05 -1.13
CA GLY A 11 -8.70 -5.42 -0.74
C GLY A 11 -7.20 -5.71 -0.74
N ALA A 12 -6.36 -4.71 -0.49
CA ALA A 12 -4.91 -4.88 -0.33
C ALA A 12 -4.52 -5.81 0.84
N THR A 13 -5.48 -6.16 1.72
CA THR A 13 -5.31 -7.15 2.79
C THR A 13 -5.62 -8.58 2.35
N GLY A 14 -6.14 -8.80 1.14
CA GLY A 14 -6.37 -10.13 0.57
C GLY A 14 -5.12 -10.65 -0.16
N GLY A 15 -5.16 -11.90 -0.64
CA GLY A 15 -4.00 -12.54 -1.29
C GLY A 15 -3.48 -11.76 -2.50
N ILE A 16 -4.30 -11.62 -3.55
CA ILE A 16 -3.90 -10.96 -4.79
C ILE A 16 -3.63 -9.46 -4.57
N GLY A 17 -4.56 -8.77 -3.90
CA GLY A 17 -4.43 -7.34 -3.64
C GLY A 17 -3.16 -7.00 -2.85
N GLY A 18 -2.80 -7.84 -1.87
CA GLY A 18 -1.58 -7.67 -1.08
C GLY A 18 -0.31 -7.95 -1.87
N GLU A 19 -0.30 -8.96 -2.75
CA GLU A 19 0.85 -9.24 -3.60
C GLU A 19 1.10 -8.12 -4.62
N ILE A 20 0.02 -7.62 -5.24
CA ILE A 20 0.09 -6.48 -6.15
C ILE A 20 0.57 -5.22 -5.41
N ALA A 21 0.05 -4.94 -4.22
CA ALA A 21 0.50 -3.81 -3.40
C ALA A 21 2.00 -3.89 -3.11
N ARG A 22 2.50 -5.08 -2.70
CA ARG A 22 3.92 -5.30 -2.43
C ARG A 22 4.79 -5.11 -3.66
N LYS A 23 4.33 -5.58 -4.82
CA LYS A 23 5.05 -5.37 -6.08
C LYS A 23 5.13 -3.88 -6.43
N LEU A 24 4.02 -3.14 -6.36
CA LEU A 24 3.98 -1.72 -6.71
C LEU A 24 4.80 -0.85 -5.75
N ILE A 25 4.85 -1.20 -4.46
CA ILE A 25 5.76 -0.55 -3.49
C ILE A 25 7.23 -0.76 -3.89
N ARG A 26 7.62 -1.98 -4.30
CA ARG A 26 8.99 -2.25 -4.79
C ARG A 26 9.31 -1.51 -6.08
N ASP A 27 8.31 -1.30 -6.92
CA ASP A 27 8.43 -0.57 -8.19
C ASP A 27 8.34 0.97 -7.98
N GLU A 28 8.45 1.45 -6.74
CA GLU A 28 8.45 2.88 -6.33
C GLU A 28 7.14 3.64 -6.62
N TRP A 29 5.99 2.96 -6.63
CA TRP A 29 4.68 3.61 -6.72
C TRP A 29 4.21 4.12 -5.34
N ASP A 30 3.44 5.22 -5.33
CA ASP A 30 2.68 5.67 -4.14
C ASP A 30 1.38 4.87 -4.06
N VAL A 31 1.42 3.82 -3.24
CA VAL A 31 0.33 2.86 -3.05
C VAL A 31 -0.54 3.25 -1.86
N ARG A 32 -1.84 3.43 -2.09
CA ARG A 32 -2.86 3.61 -1.06
C ARG A 32 -3.76 2.39 -0.98
N ALA A 33 -4.00 1.89 0.22
CA ALA A 33 -4.89 0.77 0.47
C ALA A 33 -6.12 1.23 1.25
N LEU A 34 -7.32 0.81 0.82
CA LEU A 34 -8.54 1.00 1.58
C LEU A 34 -8.89 -0.27 2.37
N ARG A 35 -9.08 -0.11 3.69
CA ARG A 35 -9.54 -1.16 4.62
C ARG A 35 -10.82 -0.65 5.30
N ARG A 36 -11.83 -1.52 5.41
CA ARG A 36 -13.16 -1.16 5.95
C ARG A 36 -13.17 -0.75 7.42
N SER A 37 -12.23 -1.25 8.18
CA SER A 37 -11.84 -0.59 9.42
C SER A 37 -10.35 -0.25 9.25
N ALA A 38 -9.73 0.65 9.98
CA ALA A 38 -8.28 0.65 10.10
C ALA A 38 -8.05 0.18 11.53
N LEU A 39 -7.32 -0.93 11.73
CA LEU A 39 -6.77 -1.11 13.05
C LEU A 39 -5.74 0.00 13.05
N ASN A 40 -5.82 0.92 14.00
CA ASN A 40 -4.72 1.84 14.28
C ASN A 40 -3.51 0.95 14.60
N MET A 41 -2.83 0.49 13.57
CA MET A 41 -1.57 -0.19 13.68
C MET A 41 -0.55 0.86 13.30
N THR A 42 -0.19 1.64 14.31
CA THR A 42 0.97 2.52 14.23
C THR A 42 2.18 1.61 14.08
N ILE A 43 2.67 1.45 12.86
CA ILE A 43 3.90 0.73 12.59
C ILE A 43 5.03 1.73 12.88
N SER A 44 5.63 1.65 14.07
CA SER A 44 6.86 2.38 14.35
C SER A 44 8.00 1.65 13.63
N THR A 45 8.39 2.16 12.48
CA THR A 45 9.62 1.72 11.82
C THR A 45 10.78 2.45 12.49
N LYS A 46 11.47 1.77 13.41
CA LYS A 46 12.71 2.27 14.00
C LYS A 46 13.83 2.14 12.96
N ALA A 47 14.50 3.25 12.68
CA ALA A 47 15.74 3.30 11.91
C ALA A 47 16.89 2.60 12.64
#